data_AF-A0AAI9ZQ19-F1
#
_entry.id   AF-A0AAI9ZQ19-F1
#
_cell.length_a   1.000
_cell.length_b   1.000
_cell.length_c   1.000
_cell.angle_alpha   90.00
_cell.angle_beta   90.00
_cell.angle_gamma   90.00
#
_symmetry.space_group_name_H-M   'P 1'
#
loop_
_entity.id
_entity.type
_entity.pdbx_description
1 polymer ?
#
loop_
_entity_poly.entity_id
_entity_poly.type
_entity_poly.pdbx_seq_one_letter_code
_entity_poly.pdbx_strand_id
1 'polypeptide(L)'
;MLTSKLDESPIIWFPVACFLVLFLVRKVLWPTVLDLQEPPTLRPKIPLIGHLIDLIQMGYKQHVKNHEKFNMTAYSLPILGSKLYIASSPQLASSIFQKRTLSFEPLIDTFVRTLVGMEGHGLELWTNPEFRTAIFKVLYKGLTGPSLNDLTISGVSNVASSLNRMPLDQLELKDFHCWT
;
A
#
# COMPACT_ATOMS: atom_id res chain seq x y z
N MET A 1 -6.45 -66.44 28.17
CA MET A 1 -5.49 -66.02 27.12
C MET A 1 -6.31 -65.86 25.84
N LEU A 2 -6.59 -64.70 25.24
CA LEU A 2 -5.99 -63.37 25.28
C LEU A 2 -7.12 -62.36 25.00
N THR A 3 -7.41 -61.47 25.93
CA THR A 3 -8.15 -60.22 25.65
C THR A 3 -7.39 -59.08 26.29
N SER A 4 -6.14 -58.88 25.85
CA SER A 4 -5.37 -57.69 26.20
C SER A 4 -5.99 -56.51 25.48
N LYS A 5 -6.70 -55.72 26.29
CA LYS A 5 -7.27 -54.42 25.99
C LYS A 5 -6.44 -53.61 24.99
N LEU A 6 -7.06 -53.31 23.86
CA LEU A 6 -6.71 -52.22 22.95
C LEU A 6 -7.05 -50.89 23.64
N ASP A 7 -6.32 -50.54 24.70
CA ASP A 7 -6.49 -49.31 25.49
C ASP A 7 -5.52 -48.20 25.05
N GLU A 8 -5.10 -48.21 23.78
CA GLU A 8 -4.12 -47.25 23.23
C GLU A 8 -4.69 -46.33 22.15
N SER A 9 -6.01 -46.19 22.06
CA SER A 9 -6.62 -45.43 20.96
C SER A 9 -6.62 -43.90 21.13
N PRO A 10 -6.84 -43.26 22.29
CA PRO A 10 -7.00 -41.80 22.33
C PRO A 10 -5.67 -41.01 22.27
N ILE A 11 -4.55 -41.61 22.70
CA ILE A 11 -3.24 -40.93 22.76
C ILE A 11 -2.65 -40.72 21.37
N ILE A 12 -2.94 -41.61 20.41
CA ILE A 12 -2.41 -41.54 19.04
C ILE A 12 -3.25 -40.60 18.15
N TRP A 13 -4.56 -40.51 18.37
CA TRP A 13 -5.42 -39.60 17.61
C TRP A 13 -5.21 -38.14 17.95
N PHE A 14 -4.85 -37.81 19.19
CA PHE A 14 -4.57 -36.44 19.61
C PHE A 14 -3.42 -35.75 18.84
N PRO A 15 -2.21 -36.34 18.71
CA PRO A 15 -1.14 -35.76 17.92
C PRO A 15 -1.50 -35.74 16.43
N VAL A 16 -2.18 -36.75 15.90
CA VAL A 16 -2.62 -36.75 14.49
C VAL A 16 -3.59 -35.60 14.21
N ALA A 17 -4.59 -35.39 15.09
CA ALA A 17 -5.50 -34.26 14.99
C ALA A 17 -4.75 -32.92 15.14
N CYS A 18 -3.80 -32.83 16.06
CA CYS A 18 -2.98 -31.63 16.26
C CYS A 18 -2.12 -31.31 15.03
N PHE A 19 -1.47 -32.32 14.43
CA PHE A 19 -0.73 -32.19 13.17
C PHE A 19 -1.63 -31.75 12.01
N LEU A 20 -2.84 -32.31 11.91
CA LEU A 20 -3.80 -31.97 10.86
C LEU A 20 -4.29 -30.52 11.02
N VAL A 21 -4.61 -30.10 12.24
CA VAL A 21 -4.97 -28.70 12.55
C VAL A 21 -3.81 -27.76 12.24
N LEU A 22 -2.58 -28.08 12.68
CA LEU A 22 -1.39 -27.28 12.38
C LEU A 22 -1.11 -27.20 10.87
N PHE A 23 -1.32 -28.29 10.14
CA PHE A 23 -1.19 -28.32 8.69
C PHE A 23 -2.24 -27.43 8.00
N LEU A 24 -3.51 -27.50 8.42
CA LEU A 24 -4.57 -26.66 7.89
C LEU A 24 -4.32 -25.18 8.22
N VAL A 25 -3.98 -24.87 9.47
CA VAL A 25 -3.63 -23.51 9.91
C VAL A 25 -2.46 -22.98 9.10
N ARG A 26 -1.40 -23.78 8.90
CA ARG A 26 -0.26 -23.40 8.05
C ARG A 26 -0.67 -23.17 6.60
N LYS A 27 -1.54 -24.02 6.03
CA LYS A 27 -2.02 -23.87 4.65
C LYS A 27 -2.84 -22.60 4.47
N VAL A 28 -3.65 -22.24 5.47
CA VAL A 28 -4.46 -21.01 5.50
C VAL A 28 -3.60 -19.76 5.71
N LEU A 29 -2.59 -19.83 6.58
CA LEU A 29 -1.69 -18.71 6.88
C LEU A 29 -0.65 -18.46 5.78
N TRP A 30 -0.23 -19.50 5.05
CA TRP A 30 0.69 -19.41 3.91
C TRP A 30 0.06 -19.98 2.63
N PRO A 31 -0.96 -19.31 2.08
CA PRO A 31 -1.58 -19.74 0.83
C PRO A 31 -0.53 -19.68 -0.28
N THR A 32 -0.15 -20.85 -0.80
CA THR A 32 0.86 -20.99 -1.84
C THR A 32 0.13 -21.26 -3.15
N VAL A 33 -0.37 -20.21 -3.80
CA VAL A 33 -0.85 -20.31 -5.18
C VAL A 33 0.32 -19.94 -6.07
N LEU A 34 1.03 -20.94 -6.57
CA LEU A 34 2.07 -20.78 -7.58
C LEU A 34 1.39 -20.79 -8.95
N ASP A 35 1.03 -19.60 -9.44
CA ASP A 35 0.73 -19.44 -10.85
C ASP A 35 2.05 -19.19 -11.59
N LEU A 36 2.34 -20.01 -12.61
CA LEU A 36 3.57 -19.89 -13.41
C LEU A 36 3.57 -18.64 -14.29
N GLN A 37 2.40 -18.04 -14.55
CA GLN A 37 2.28 -16.78 -15.28
C GLN A 37 2.43 -15.54 -14.39
N GLU A 38 2.36 -15.71 -13.06
CA GLU A 38 2.48 -14.60 -12.13
C GLU A 38 3.94 -14.34 -11.73
N PRO A 39 4.27 -13.09 -11.39
CA PRO A 39 5.55 -12.76 -10.79
C PRO A 39 5.77 -13.52 -9.47
N PRO A 40 7.03 -13.90 -9.17
CA PRO A 40 7.36 -14.68 -7.99
C PRO A 40 6.91 -13.99 -6.70
N THR A 41 6.31 -14.77 -5.80
CA THR A 41 5.79 -14.28 -4.52
C THR A 41 6.88 -14.25 -3.46
N LEU A 42 7.17 -13.07 -2.89
CA LEU A 42 8.03 -12.96 -1.72
C LEU A 42 7.23 -13.38 -0.48
N ARG A 43 7.73 -14.37 0.24
CA ARG A 43 7.05 -14.87 1.45
C ARG A 43 7.37 -13.96 2.65
N PRO A 44 6.36 -13.47 3.37
CA PRO A 44 6.61 -12.69 4.58
C PRO A 44 7.07 -13.60 5.73
N LYS A 45 7.82 -13.02 6.68
CA LYS A 45 8.18 -13.71 7.93
C LYS A 45 6.95 -13.95 8.82
N ILE A 46 6.06 -12.96 8.89
CA ILE A 46 4.78 -13.04 9.61
C ILE A 46 3.66 -13.20 8.56
N PRO A 47 2.87 -14.27 8.59
CA PRO A 47 1.82 -14.49 7.59
C PRO A 47 0.76 -13.38 7.63
N LEU A 48 0.13 -13.10 6.48
CA LEU A 48 -0.89 -12.07 6.22
C LEU A 48 -0.50 -10.60 6.40
N ILE A 49 0.25 -10.26 7.47
CA ILE A 49 0.47 -8.86 7.90
C ILE A 49 1.95 -8.47 7.85
N GLY A 50 2.89 -9.44 7.77
CA GLY A 50 4.32 -9.14 7.83
C GLY A 50 4.78 -8.12 6.78
N HIS A 51 4.31 -8.25 5.53
CA HIS A 51 4.63 -7.27 4.48
C HIS A 51 3.98 -5.90 4.72
N LEU A 52 2.82 -5.85 5.35
CA LEU A 52 2.14 -4.59 5.68
C LEU A 52 2.87 -3.84 6.78
N ILE A 53 3.30 -4.54 7.83
CA ILE A 53 4.06 -3.94 8.94
C ILE A 53 5.39 -3.39 8.42
N ASP A 54 6.11 -4.19 7.62
CA ASP A 54 7.35 -3.75 7.01
C ASP A 54 7.13 -2.51 6.11
N LEU A 55 6.02 -2.46 5.37
CA LEU A 55 5.66 -1.31 4.55
C LEU A 55 5.33 -0.07 5.39
N ILE A 56 4.62 -0.21 6.50
CA ILE A 56 4.28 0.92 7.39
C ILE A 56 5.52 1.44 8.11
N GLN A 57 6.39 0.55 8.61
CA GLN A 57 7.57 0.93 9.38
C GLN A 57 8.70 1.47 8.51
N MET A 58 8.97 0.82 7.38
CA MET A 58 10.13 1.13 6.54
C MET A 58 9.76 1.92 5.27
N GLY A 59 8.47 1.95 4.88
CA GLY A 59 8.02 2.62 3.67
C GLY A 59 8.78 2.13 2.44
N TYR A 60 9.29 3.08 1.66
CA TYR A 60 10.09 2.78 0.46
C TYR A 60 11.39 2.02 0.77
N LYS A 61 11.96 2.13 1.98
CA LYS A 61 13.21 1.43 2.33
C LYS A 61 13.06 -0.08 2.28
N GLN A 62 11.84 -0.59 2.48
CA GLN A 62 11.55 -2.01 2.32
C GLN A 62 11.71 -2.45 0.86
N HIS A 63 11.32 -1.60 -0.10
CA HIS A 63 11.51 -1.87 -1.53
C HIS A 63 13.00 -1.94 -1.87
N VAL A 64 13.81 -0.97 -1.42
CA VAL A 64 15.27 -0.96 -1.63
C VAL A 64 15.92 -2.24 -1.09
N LYS A 65 15.62 -2.59 0.16
CA LYS A 65 16.15 -3.81 0.80
C LYS A 65 15.77 -5.09 0.05
N ASN A 66 14.54 -5.17 -0.45
CA ASN A 66 14.09 -6.32 -1.23
C ASN A 66 14.75 -6.38 -2.61
N HIS A 67 14.95 -5.22 -3.23
CA HIS A 67 15.65 -5.12 -4.51
C HIS A 67 17.11 -5.57 -4.37
N GLU A 68 17.83 -5.10 -3.36
CA GLU A 68 19.21 -5.52 -3.07
C GLU A 68 19.32 -7.03 -2.79
N LYS A 69 18.35 -7.59 -2.05
CA LYS A 69 18.40 -8.99 -1.63
C LYS A 69 18.04 -9.97 -2.75
N PHE A 70 17.02 -9.67 -3.55
CA PHE A 70 16.45 -10.62 -4.50
C PHE A 70 16.73 -10.26 -5.96
N ASN A 71 17.08 -8.99 -6.25
CA ASN A 71 17.40 -8.48 -7.58
C ASN A 71 16.40 -8.91 -8.68
N MET A 72 15.11 -8.83 -8.36
CA MET A 72 14.02 -9.24 -9.26
C MET A 72 13.42 -8.03 -9.97
N THR A 73 13.04 -8.19 -11.24
CA THR A 73 12.37 -7.15 -12.03
C THR A 73 10.92 -6.92 -11.60
N ALA A 74 10.23 -7.98 -11.17
CA ALA A 74 8.88 -7.94 -10.65
C ALA A 74 8.70 -9.00 -9.55
N TYR A 75 7.88 -8.70 -8.55
CA TYR A 75 7.50 -9.66 -7.51
C TYR A 75 6.13 -9.34 -6.91
N SER A 76 5.50 -10.33 -6.29
CA SER A 76 4.21 -10.19 -5.61
C SER A 76 4.35 -10.26 -4.10
N LEU A 77 3.64 -9.39 -3.39
CA LEU A 77 3.53 -9.37 -1.94
C LEU A 77 2.08 -9.71 -1.54
N PRO A 78 1.84 -10.82 -0.82
CA PRO A 78 0.53 -11.08 -0.24
C PRO A 78 0.30 -10.12 0.93
N ILE A 79 -0.72 -9.27 0.82
CA ILE A 79 -1.11 -8.29 1.84
C ILE A 79 -2.61 -8.39 2.09
N LEU A 80 -3.01 -8.73 3.32
CA LEU A 80 -4.42 -8.76 3.76
C LEU A 80 -5.37 -9.51 2.80
N GLY A 81 -4.94 -10.66 2.27
CA GLY A 81 -5.74 -11.47 1.34
C GLY A 81 -5.76 -10.98 -0.11
N SER A 82 -5.07 -9.86 -0.42
CA SER A 82 -4.82 -9.37 -1.78
C SER A 82 -3.36 -9.58 -2.19
N LYS A 83 -3.07 -9.45 -3.50
CA LYS A 83 -1.70 -9.49 -4.03
C LYS A 83 -1.30 -8.07 -4.46
N LEU A 84 -0.27 -7.52 -3.82
CA LEU A 84 0.37 -6.30 -4.26
C LEU A 84 1.51 -6.65 -5.22
N TYR A 85 1.39 -6.24 -6.48
CA TYR A 85 2.44 -6.42 -7.47
C TYR A 85 3.40 -5.24 -7.45
N ILE A 86 4.70 -5.53 -7.40
CA ILE A 86 5.75 -4.53 -7.38
C ILE A 86 6.59 -4.67 -8.65
N ALA A 87 6.66 -3.58 -9.41
CA ALA A 87 7.59 -3.41 -10.52
C ALA A 87 8.86 -2.74 -10.00
N SER A 88 9.99 -3.43 -10.10
CA SER A 88 11.27 -2.94 -9.57
C SER A 88 12.22 -2.41 -10.64
N SER A 89 11.88 -2.56 -11.93
CA SER A 89 12.64 -1.92 -13.01
C SER A 89 11.89 -0.71 -13.59
N PRO A 90 12.59 0.39 -13.94
CA PRO A 90 11.97 1.56 -14.56
C PRO A 90 11.24 1.22 -15.88
N GLN A 91 11.80 0.30 -16.66
CA GLN A 91 11.21 -0.13 -17.94
C GLN A 91 9.86 -0.83 -17.73
N LEU A 92 9.78 -1.70 -16.72
CA LEU A 92 8.52 -2.37 -16.38
C LEU A 92 7.50 -1.38 -15.83
N ALA A 93 7.90 -0.49 -14.92
CA ALA A 93 7.02 0.54 -14.38
C ALA A 93 6.44 1.44 -15.50
N SER A 94 7.28 1.92 -16.42
CA SER A 94 6.83 2.70 -17.58
C SER A 94 5.85 1.92 -18.45
N SER A 95 6.14 0.63 -18.72
CA SER A 95 5.25 -0.21 -19.51
C SER A 95 3.88 -0.41 -18.86
N ILE A 96 3.81 -0.49 -17.53
CA ILE A 96 2.57 -0.60 -16.76
C ILE A 96 1.73 0.67 -16.89
N PHE A 97 2.35 1.85 -16.72
CA PHE A 97 1.65 3.15 -16.83
C PHE A 97 1.09 3.42 -18.23
N GLN A 98 1.63 2.80 -19.27
CA GLN A 98 1.13 2.93 -20.65
C GLN A 98 -0.08 2.02 -20.95
N LYS A 99 -0.38 1.03 -20.09
CA LYS A 99 -1.49 0.10 -20.31
C LYS A 99 -2.82 0.70 -19.86
N ARG A 100 -3.81 0.69 -20.77
CA ARG A 100 -5.18 1.15 -20.49
C ARG A 100 -6.01 0.19 -19.62
N THR A 101 -5.53 -1.03 -19.41
CA THR A 101 -6.20 -2.04 -18.58
C THR A 101 -6.00 -1.81 -17.09
N LEU A 102 -5.04 -0.97 -16.70
CA LEU A 102 -4.80 -0.61 -15.32
C LEU A 102 -5.81 0.46 -14.89
N SER A 103 -6.66 0.13 -13.92
CA SER A 103 -7.61 1.07 -13.33
C SER A 103 -7.20 1.42 -11.91
N PHE A 104 -7.14 2.71 -11.63
CA PHE A 104 -6.98 3.25 -10.27
C PHE A 104 -8.32 3.60 -9.63
N GLU A 105 -9.44 3.47 -10.35
CA GLU A 105 -10.76 3.88 -9.84
C GLU A 105 -11.13 3.21 -8.51
N PRO A 106 -10.97 1.88 -8.32
CA PRO A 106 -11.33 1.24 -7.05
C PRO A 106 -10.50 1.77 -5.87
N LEU A 107 -9.24 2.13 -6.12
CA LEU A 107 -8.36 2.71 -5.10
C LEU A 107 -8.83 4.12 -4.73
N ILE A 108 -9.16 4.94 -5.73
CA ILE A 108 -9.66 6.31 -5.51
C ILE A 108 -11.02 6.27 -4.81
N ASP A 109 -11.92 5.35 -5.18
CA ASP A 109 -13.21 5.19 -4.51
C ASP A 109 -13.04 4.82 -3.03
N THR A 110 -12.11 3.91 -2.74
CA THR A 110 -11.77 3.54 -1.37
C THR A 110 -11.20 4.74 -0.61
N PHE A 111 -10.30 5.51 -1.24
CA PHE A 111 -9.72 6.72 -0.66
C PHE A 111 -10.79 7.77 -0.33
N VAL A 112 -11.71 8.04 -1.27
CA VAL A 112 -12.79 9.01 -1.10
C VAL A 112 -13.74 8.60 0.03
N ARG A 113 -14.06 7.32 0.15
CA ARG A 113 -14.87 6.79 1.26
C ARG A 113 -14.16 6.90 2.61
N THR A 114 -12.91 6.45 2.66
CA THR A 114 -12.21 6.23 3.95
C THR A 114 -11.47 7.46 4.47
N LEU A 115 -10.79 8.20 3.59
CA LEU A 115 -9.93 9.32 3.99
C LEU A 115 -10.62 10.67 3.84
N VAL A 116 -11.44 10.86 2.80
CA VAL A 116 -12.24 12.08 2.64
C VAL A 116 -13.52 12.03 3.49
N GLY A 117 -13.95 10.82 3.89
CA GLY A 117 -15.17 10.62 4.68
C GLY A 117 -16.44 10.89 3.88
N MET A 118 -16.40 10.68 2.56
CA MET A 118 -17.54 10.94 1.69
C MET A 118 -18.57 9.82 1.79
N GLU A 119 -19.78 10.17 2.22
CA GLU A 119 -20.89 9.24 2.42
C GLU A 119 -22.20 9.78 1.81
N GLY A 120 -23.23 8.93 1.76
CA GLY A 120 -24.57 9.30 1.29
C GLY A 120 -24.58 9.89 -0.12
N HIS A 121 -25.27 11.03 -0.27
CA HIS A 121 -25.44 11.68 -1.58
C HIS A 121 -24.13 12.11 -2.25
N GLY A 122 -23.13 12.54 -1.47
CA GLY A 122 -21.82 12.92 -2.04
C GLY A 122 -21.14 11.74 -2.72
N LEU A 123 -21.28 10.55 -2.13
CA LEU A 123 -20.73 9.33 -2.68
C LEU A 123 -21.50 8.83 -3.91
N GLU A 124 -22.82 9.01 -3.93
CA GLU A 124 -23.65 8.74 -5.13
C GLU A 124 -23.20 9.62 -6.30
N LEU A 125 -22.98 10.92 -6.06
CA LEU A 125 -22.43 11.84 -7.06
C LEU A 125 -21.04 11.40 -7.52
N TRP A 126 -20.17 10.98 -6.60
CA TRP A 126 -18.83 10.48 -6.94
C TRP A 126 -18.87 9.26 -7.88
N THR A 127 -19.84 8.36 -7.68
CA THR A 127 -20.01 7.19 -8.56
C THR A 127 -20.57 7.53 -9.95
N ASN A 128 -21.10 8.74 -10.16
CA ASN A 128 -21.56 9.19 -11.47
C ASN A 128 -20.35 9.53 -12.38
N PRO A 129 -20.17 8.85 -13.53
CA PRO A 129 -19.02 9.07 -14.41
C PRO A 129 -18.91 10.49 -14.97
N GLU A 130 -20.04 11.15 -15.24
CA GLU A 130 -20.05 12.52 -15.75
C GLU A 130 -19.59 13.51 -14.68
N PHE A 131 -20.10 13.35 -13.46
CA PHE A 131 -19.70 14.17 -12.32
C PHE A 131 -18.20 13.98 -12.01
N ARG A 132 -17.73 12.73 -11.98
CA ARG A 132 -16.32 12.41 -11.76
C ARG A 132 -15.43 13.04 -12.83
N THR A 133 -15.82 12.93 -14.10
CA THR A 133 -15.10 13.57 -15.22
C THR A 133 -15.08 15.09 -15.10
N ALA A 134 -16.19 15.69 -14.70
CA ALA A 134 -16.29 17.14 -14.48
C ALA A 134 -15.37 17.61 -13.35
N ILE A 135 -15.31 16.89 -12.21
CA ILE A 135 -14.40 17.20 -11.11
C ILE A 135 -12.95 17.17 -11.57
N PHE A 136 -12.51 16.09 -12.23
CA PHE A 136 -11.14 16.01 -12.72
C PHE A 136 -10.83 17.12 -13.72
N LYS A 137 -11.77 17.44 -14.63
CA LYS A 137 -11.61 18.54 -15.58
C LYS A 137 -11.43 19.89 -14.90
N VAL A 138 -12.23 20.18 -13.87
CA VAL A 138 -12.11 21.41 -13.06
C VAL A 138 -10.77 21.44 -12.32
N LEU A 139 -10.37 20.32 -11.70
CA LEU A 139 -9.10 20.20 -11.00
C LEU A 139 -7.91 20.49 -11.93
N TYR A 140 -7.87 19.84 -13.11
CA TYR A 140 -6.82 20.09 -14.10
C TYR A 140 -6.81 21.53 -14.59
N LYS A 141 -7.98 22.12 -14.84
CA LYS A 141 -8.08 23.52 -15.28
C LYS A 141 -7.59 24.49 -14.20
N GLY A 142 -7.91 24.23 -12.93
CA GLY A 142 -7.45 25.05 -11.80
C GLY A 142 -5.94 24.99 -11.58
N LEU A 143 -5.32 23.86 -11.95
CA LEU A 143 -3.88 23.62 -11.81
C LEU A 143 -3.07 23.95 -13.08
N THR A 144 -3.67 24.63 -14.05
CA THR A 144 -2.99 25.00 -15.30
C THR A 144 -3.26 26.45 -15.70
N GLY A 145 -2.37 27.00 -16.51
CA GLY A 145 -2.54 28.34 -17.10
C GLY A 145 -2.69 29.45 -16.05
N PRO A 146 -3.59 30.43 -16.27
CA PRO A 146 -3.75 31.58 -15.38
C PRO A 146 -4.11 31.22 -13.93
N SER A 147 -4.95 30.20 -13.73
CA SER A 147 -5.35 29.79 -12.37
C SER A 147 -4.17 29.31 -11.53
N LEU A 148 -3.18 28.66 -12.16
CA LEU A 148 -1.94 28.26 -11.47
C LEU A 148 -1.09 29.48 -11.08
N ASN A 149 -1.06 30.52 -11.93
CA ASN A 149 -0.34 31.74 -11.62
C ASN A 149 -0.97 32.45 -10.41
N ASP A 150 -2.30 32.56 -10.38
CA ASP A 150 -3.01 33.19 -9.26
C ASP A 150 -2.83 32.41 -7.95
N LEU A 151 -2.86 31.06 -8.01
CA LEU A 151 -2.55 30.19 -6.88
C LEU A 151 -1.11 30.40 -6.40
N THR A 152 -0.15 30.53 -7.33
CA THR A 152 1.26 30.76 -7.00
C THR A 152 1.46 32.12 -6.33
N ILE A 153 0.87 33.17 -6.88
CA ILE A 153 0.94 34.54 -6.32
C ILE A 153 0.34 34.55 -4.91
N SER A 154 -0.84 33.94 -4.73
CA SER A 154 -1.51 33.86 -3.44
C SER A 154 -0.69 33.05 -2.43
N GLY A 155 -0.13 31.91 -2.85
CA GLY A 155 0.73 31.07 -2.02
C GLY A 155 1.98 31.80 -1.53
N VAL A 156 2.71 32.45 -2.45
CA VAL A 156 3.92 33.23 -2.11
C VAL A 156 3.58 34.41 -1.21
N SER A 157 2.50 35.12 -1.49
CA SER A 157 2.04 36.25 -0.66
C SER A 157 1.70 35.81 0.76
N ASN A 158 1.03 34.67 0.92
CA ASN A 158 0.72 34.09 2.24
C ASN A 158 1.98 33.69 3.01
N VAL A 159 2.96 33.08 2.33
CA VAL A 159 4.25 32.73 2.94
C VAL A 159 4.99 34.00 3.37
N ALA A 160 5.13 34.99 2.49
CA ALA A 160 5.78 36.26 2.80
C ALA A 160 5.11 36.97 3.97
N SER A 161 3.78 37.02 3.98
CA SER A 161 3.00 37.59 5.09
C SER A 161 3.22 36.85 6.39
N SER A 162 3.35 35.52 6.34
CA SER A 162 3.59 34.69 7.54
C SER A 162 5.00 34.91 8.08
N LEU A 163 6.01 34.98 7.21
CA LEU A 163 7.40 35.28 7.58
C LEU A 163 7.53 36.68 8.18
N ASN A 164 6.90 37.68 7.58
CA ASN A 164 6.92 39.06 8.07
C ASN A 164 6.25 39.24 9.44
N ARG A 165 5.39 38.30 9.84
CA ARG A 165 4.72 38.30 11.16
C ARG A 165 5.52 37.55 12.23
N MET A 166 6.61 36.87 11.87
CA MET A 166 7.44 36.17 12.86
C MET A 166 8.27 37.18 13.66
N PRO A 167 8.35 37.04 15.00
CA PRO A 167 9.22 37.84 15.85
C PRO A 167 10.68 37.45 15.57
N LEU A 168 11.35 38.20 14.71
CA LEU A 168 12.75 37.98 14.31
C LEU A 168 13.73 38.05 15.50
N ASP A 169 13.32 38.68 16.59
CA ASP A 169 14.04 38.78 17.87
C ASP A 169 14.05 37.48 18.70
N GLN A 170 13.18 36.51 18.36
CA GLN A 170 13.07 35.21 19.06
C GLN A 170 13.54 34.03 18.21
N LEU A 171 13.99 34.27 16.97
CA LEU A 171 14.58 33.23 16.15
C LEU A 171 16.04 33.01 16.56
N GLU A 172 16.31 31.88 17.22
CA GLU A 172 17.67 31.33 17.26
C GLU A 172 18.08 30.98 15.82
N LEU A 173 18.84 31.88 15.19
CA LEU A 173 19.48 31.63 13.91
C LEU A 173 20.54 30.56 14.10
N LYS A 174 20.12 29.29 13.98
CA LYS A 174 21.06 28.19 13.88
C LYS A 174 21.80 28.33 12.56
N ASP A 175 23.13 28.30 12.61
CA ASP A 175 23.96 28.42 11.41
C ASP A 175 23.61 27.30 10.42
N PHE A 176 22.98 27.68 9.31
CA PHE A 176 22.53 26.75 8.26
C PHE A 176 23.67 26.34 7.31
N HIS A 177 24.91 26.79 7.55
CA HIS A 177 26.09 26.31 6.82
C HIS A 177 26.56 24.92 7.28
N CYS A 178 26.00 24.37 8.36
CA CYS A 178 26.28 23.03 8.85
C CYS A 178 25.40 21.98 8.16
N TRP A 179 25.64 21.69 6.89
CA TRP A 179 25.11 20.45 6.29
C TRP A 179 26.04 19.29 6.67
N THR A 180 25.89 18.78 7.89
CA THR A 180 26.46 17.48 8.31
C THR A 180 25.43 16.38 8.15
#